data_AF-A0A968B503-F1
#
_entry.id   AF-A0A968B503-F1
#
_cell.length_a   1.000
_cell.length_b   1.000
_cell.length_c   1.000
_cell.angle_alpha   90.00
_cell.angle_beta   90.00
_cell.angle_gamma   90.00
#
_symmetry.space_group_name_H-M   'P 1'
#
loop_
_entity.id
_entity.type
_entity.pdbx_description
1 polymer ?
#
loop_
_entity_poly.entity_id
_entity_poly.type
_entity_poly.pdbx_seq_one_letter_code
_entity_poly.pdbx_strand_id
1 'polypeptide(L)'
;MLWLEDETLKKQRSDLSSLPIHMADMGTDNYEQSFSLELMDSERKVITEIDNALQRIEEGTYGICDVGGEPIPKQRLEAIPWTRFCVVCAGLVEKGVVKQEDLFNKYDYASGIDDGDELDNFENGR
;
A
#
# COMPACT_ATOMS: atom_id res chain seq x y z
N MET A 1 32.67 -27.60 -26.44
CA MET A 1 32.40 -26.41 -25.62
C MET A 1 31.01 -26.59 -25.00
N LEU A 2 30.88 -27.56 -24.08
CA LEU A 2 29.64 -27.99 -23.38
C LEU A 2 30.03 -28.76 -22.10
N TRP A 3 31.12 -28.35 -21.44
CA TRP A 3 31.66 -29.00 -20.24
C TRP A 3 31.96 -28.00 -19.12
N LEU A 4 31.66 -26.70 -19.34
CA LEU A 4 31.91 -25.65 -18.37
C LEU A 4 30.63 -25.24 -17.60
N GLU A 5 29.46 -25.69 -18.04
CA GLU A 5 28.16 -25.32 -17.45
C GLU A 5 27.69 -26.30 -16.36
N ASP A 6 28.11 -27.57 -16.40
CA ASP A 6 27.70 -28.56 -15.37
C ASP A 6 28.47 -28.37 -14.05
N GLU A 7 29.72 -27.89 -14.11
CA GLU A 7 30.55 -27.64 -12.92
C GLU A 7 30.09 -26.40 -12.14
N THR A 8 29.64 -25.35 -12.84
CA THR A 8 29.10 -24.14 -12.18
C THR A 8 27.80 -24.45 -11.46
N LEU A 9 26.91 -25.25 -12.06
CA LEU A 9 25.66 -25.70 -11.44
C LEU A 9 25.87 -26.63 -10.23
N LYS A 10 26.86 -27.54 -10.30
CA LYS A 10 27.23 -28.39 -9.15
C LYS A 10 27.89 -27.60 -8.02
N LYS A 11 28.74 -26.62 -8.35
CA LYS A 11 29.40 -25.76 -7.36
C LYS A 11 28.39 -24.89 -6.62
N GLN A 12 27.41 -24.32 -7.33
CA GLN A 12 26.30 -23.58 -6.72
C GLN A 12 25.50 -24.47 -5.76
N ARG A 13 25.17 -25.70 -6.12
CA ARG A 13 24.44 -26.64 -5.23
C ARG A 13 25.22 -27.01 -3.97
N SER A 14 26.54 -27.14 -4.05
CA SER A 14 27.40 -27.49 -2.91
C SER A 14 27.65 -26.31 -1.96
N ASP A 15 27.65 -25.07 -2.46
CA ASP A 15 27.75 -23.87 -1.61
C ASP A 15 26.41 -23.52 -0.96
N LEU A 16 25.28 -23.93 -1.55
CA LEU A 16 23.95 -23.75 -0.96
C LEU A 16 23.69 -24.63 0.26
N SER A 17 24.32 -25.81 0.35
CA SER A 17 24.21 -26.70 1.53
C SER A 17 25.12 -26.30 2.69
N SER A 18 26.12 -25.44 2.45
CA SER A 18 27.06 -24.94 3.47
C SER A 18 26.65 -23.58 4.04
N LEU A 19 25.52 -23.02 3.63
CA LEU A 19 24.90 -21.89 4.31
C LEU A 19 24.21 -22.43 5.56
N PRO A 20 24.71 -22.14 6.78
CA PRO A 20 23.97 -22.47 7.98
C PRO A 20 22.79 -21.49 8.07
N ILE A 21 21.71 -21.77 7.34
CA ILE A 21 20.44 -21.07 7.55
C ILE A 21 19.91 -21.56 8.89
N HIS A 22 20.28 -20.88 9.97
CA HIS A 22 19.84 -21.24 11.30
C HIS A 22 18.32 -21.01 11.37
N MET A 23 17.56 -21.91 12.02
CA MET A 23 16.10 -21.76 12.10
C MET A 23 15.66 -20.43 12.74
N ALA A 24 16.50 -19.86 13.61
CA ALA A 24 16.27 -18.54 14.18
C ALA A 24 16.48 -17.40 13.16
N ASP A 25 17.36 -17.57 12.19
CA ASP A 25 17.63 -16.57 11.14
C ASP A 25 16.47 -16.55 10.15
N MET A 26 15.92 -17.72 9.76
CA MET A 26 14.71 -17.78 8.92
C MET A 26 13.50 -17.07 9.56
N GLY A 27 13.34 -17.17 10.88
CA GLY A 27 12.26 -16.46 11.58
C GLY A 27 12.46 -14.94 11.51
N THR A 28 13.70 -14.50 11.64
CA THR A 28 14.08 -13.08 11.58
C THR A 28 13.91 -12.53 10.17
N ASP A 29 14.43 -13.21 9.14
CA ASP A 29 14.33 -12.81 7.74
C ASP A 29 12.86 -12.68 7.28
N ASN A 30 12.02 -13.66 7.64
CA ASN A 30 10.59 -13.61 7.33
C ASN A 30 9.88 -12.43 8.03
N TYR A 31 10.26 -12.14 9.27
CA TYR A 31 9.71 -11.00 10.00
C TYR A 31 10.12 -9.68 9.34
N GLU A 32 11.39 -9.52 8.97
CA GLU A 32 11.89 -8.32 8.28
C GLU A 32 11.19 -8.10 6.94
N GLN A 33 11.00 -9.18 6.16
CA GLN A 33 10.26 -9.11 4.90
C GLN A 33 8.80 -8.70 5.14
N SER A 34 8.12 -9.35 6.09
CA SER A 34 6.71 -9.06 6.39
C SER A 34 6.52 -7.63 6.88
N PHE A 35 7.39 -7.17 7.78
CA PHE A 35 7.40 -5.80 8.28
C PHE A 35 7.61 -4.77 7.16
N SER A 36 8.56 -5.05 6.26
CA SER A 36 8.82 -4.17 5.11
C SER A 36 7.59 -4.06 4.19
N LEU A 37 6.92 -5.17 3.93
CA LEU A 37 5.69 -5.19 3.14
C LEU A 37 4.55 -4.41 3.81
N GLU A 38 4.36 -4.58 5.11
CA GLU A 38 3.34 -3.85 5.87
C GLU A 38 3.61 -2.34 5.90
N LEU A 39 4.87 -1.94 6.06
CA LEU A 39 5.27 -0.54 5.97
C LEU A 39 4.92 0.06 4.60
N MET A 40 5.29 -0.63 3.51
CA MET A 40 4.99 -0.18 2.14
C MET A 40 3.48 -0.07 1.89
N ASP A 41 2.68 -1.01 2.40
CA ASP A 41 1.23 -0.97 2.28
C ASP A 41 0.63 0.23 3.07
N SER A 42 1.16 0.49 4.26
CA SER A 42 0.75 1.65 5.06
C SER A 42 1.08 2.98 4.36
N GLU A 43 2.24 3.08 3.72
CA GLU A 43 2.65 4.27 2.96
C GLU A 43 1.76 4.48 1.73
N ARG A 44 1.45 3.42 0.99
CA ARG A 44 0.51 3.49 -0.15
C ARG A 44 -0.86 4.01 0.29
N LYS A 45 -1.39 3.49 1.40
CA LYS A 45 -2.67 3.96 1.97
C LYS A 45 -2.64 5.45 2.30
N VAL A 46 -1.53 5.95 2.85
CA VAL A 46 -1.38 7.39 3.13
C VAL A 46 -1.40 8.22 1.85
N ILE A 47 -0.73 7.77 0.78
CA ILE A 47 -0.76 8.46 -0.52
C ILE A 47 -2.20 8.53 -1.05
N THR A 48 -2.91 7.40 -1.06
CA THR A 48 -4.32 7.38 -1.48
C THR A 48 -5.19 8.31 -0.65
N GLU A 49 -5.00 8.37 0.66
CA GLU A 49 -5.74 9.29 1.53
C GLU A 49 -5.42 10.76 1.24
N ILE A 50 -4.19 11.08 0.83
CA ILE A 50 -3.81 12.43 0.38
C ILE A 50 -4.54 12.78 -0.91
N ASP A 51 -4.56 11.88 -1.90
CA ASP A 51 -5.29 12.09 -3.16
C ASP A 51 -6.79 12.31 -2.90
N ASN A 52 -7.38 11.48 -2.01
CA ASN A 52 -8.76 11.63 -1.56
C ASN A 52 -9.01 12.98 -0.86
N ALA A 53 -8.03 13.48 -0.11
CA ALA A 53 -8.12 14.80 0.53
C ALA A 53 -8.09 15.93 -0.50
N LEU A 54 -7.24 15.82 -1.52
CA LEU A 54 -7.21 16.78 -2.64
C LEU A 54 -8.54 16.79 -3.39
N GLN A 55 -9.11 15.63 -3.70
CA GLN A 55 -10.42 15.56 -4.34
C GLN A 55 -11.53 16.18 -3.49
N ARG A 56 -11.51 15.98 -2.17
CA ARG A 56 -12.46 16.65 -1.25
C ARG A 56 -12.31 18.17 -1.25
N ILE A 57 -11.11 18.69 -1.50
CA ILE A 57 -10.88 20.14 -1.65
C ILE A 57 -11.54 20.63 -2.93
N GLU A 58 -11.38 19.92 -4.05
CA GLU A 58 -12.02 20.26 -5.33
C GLU A 58 -13.54 20.22 -5.25
N GLU A 59 -14.10 19.24 -4.54
CA GLU A 59 -15.54 19.11 -4.29
C GLU A 59 -16.07 20.07 -3.22
N GLY A 60 -15.20 20.80 -2.51
CA GLY A 60 -15.58 21.72 -1.44
C GLY A 60 -16.07 21.04 -0.16
N THR A 61 -15.82 19.74 0.01
CA THR A 61 -16.21 18.94 1.19
C THR A 61 -15.06 18.74 2.19
N TYR A 62 -13.88 19.29 1.89
CA TYR A 62 -12.72 19.21 2.77
C TYR A 62 -12.99 19.78 4.17
N GLY A 63 -12.53 19.06 5.19
CA GLY A 63 -12.72 19.45 6.58
C GLY A 63 -14.09 19.09 7.16
N ILE A 64 -14.92 18.30 6.47
CA ILE A 64 -16.14 17.70 7.01
C ILE A 64 -15.88 16.21 7.29
N CYS A 65 -16.37 15.70 8.42
CA CYS A 65 -16.24 14.29 8.77
C CYS A 65 -17.16 13.43 7.92
N ASP A 66 -16.62 12.38 7.28
CA ASP A 66 -17.40 11.47 6.42
C ASP A 66 -18.47 10.66 7.20
N VAL A 67 -18.23 10.39 8.49
CA VAL A 67 -19.14 9.59 9.35
C VAL A 67 -20.17 10.46 10.04
N GLY A 68 -19.73 11.50 10.75
CA GLY A 68 -20.59 12.32 11.59
C GLY A 68 -21.15 13.55 10.89
N GLY A 69 -20.59 13.95 9.74
CA GLY A 69 -20.96 15.18 9.04
C GLY A 69 -20.55 16.47 9.77
N GLU A 70 -19.92 16.37 10.94
CA GLU A 70 -19.42 17.54 11.68
C GLU A 70 -18.10 18.08 11.11
N PRO A 71 -17.81 19.38 11.29
CA PRO A 71 -16.54 19.95 10.88
C PRO A 71 -15.37 19.36 11.70
N ILE A 72 -14.30 19.01 11.00
CA ILE A 72 -13.05 18.52 11.57
C ILE A 72 -12.28 19.70 12.18
N PRO A 73 -11.82 19.61 13.43
CA PRO A 73 -11.06 20.69 14.06
C PRO A 73 -9.82 21.08 13.27
N LYS A 74 -9.57 22.39 13.12
CA LYS A 74 -8.43 22.90 12.35
C LYS A 74 -7.09 22.37 12.86
N GLN A 75 -6.90 22.26 14.19
CA GLN A 75 -5.67 21.71 14.76
C GLN A 75 -5.39 20.27 14.30
N ARG A 76 -6.45 19.50 14.03
CA ARG A 76 -6.33 18.13 13.52
C ARG A 76 -5.94 18.12 12.05
N LEU A 77 -6.52 18.98 11.24
CA LEU A 77 -6.16 19.13 9.82
C LEU A 77 -4.73 19.67 9.65
N GLU A 78 -4.25 20.51 10.58
CA GLU A 78 -2.85 20.97 10.59
C GLU A 78 -1.87 19.84 10.92
N ALA A 79 -2.26 18.90 11.79
CA ALA A 79 -1.43 17.76 12.17
C ALA A 79 -1.49 16.60 11.16
N ILE A 80 -2.68 16.31 10.63
CA ILE A 80 -2.97 15.19 9.73
C ILE A 80 -3.92 15.71 8.63
N PRO A 81 -3.40 16.34 7.57
CA PRO A 81 -4.22 17.05 6.59
C PRO A 81 -5.09 16.13 5.73
N TRP A 82 -4.72 14.86 5.58
CA TRP A 82 -5.51 13.89 4.81
C TRP A 82 -6.65 13.25 5.59
N THR A 83 -6.81 13.55 6.89
CA THR A 83 -7.80 12.84 7.72
C THR A 83 -9.24 13.01 7.21
N ARG A 84 -10.00 11.92 7.26
CA ARG A 84 -11.43 11.85 6.87
C ARG A 84 -12.39 11.98 8.03
N PHE A 85 -11.89 11.81 9.24
CA PHE A 85 -12.70 11.68 10.44
C PHE A 85 -12.33 12.69 11.51
N CYS A 86 -13.35 13.14 12.25
CA CYS A 86 -13.13 13.81 13.51
C CYS A 86 -12.54 12.83 14.56
N VAL A 87 -12.09 13.35 15.70
CA VAL A 87 -11.50 12.52 16.77
C VAL A 87 -12.47 11.46 17.29
N VAL A 88 -13.75 11.81 17.45
CA VAL A 88 -14.78 10.90 17.96
C VAL A 88 -14.99 9.74 16.99
N CYS A 89 -15.23 10.06 15.71
CA CYS A 89 -15.46 9.08 14.65
C CYS A 89 -14.22 8.20 14.40
N ALA A 90 -13.01 8.78 14.44
CA ALA A 90 -11.78 8.01 14.36
C ALA A 90 -11.67 6.96 15.49
N GLY A 91 -12.04 7.34 16.72
CA GLY A 91 -12.07 6.41 17.85
C GLY A 91 -13.17 5.33 17.74
N LEU A 92 -14.24 5.58 16.98
CA LEU A 92 -15.27 4.56 16.70
C LEU A 92 -14.79 3.55 15.66
N VAL A 93 -14.04 4.01 14.65
CA VAL A 93 -13.39 3.15 13.65
C VAL A 93 -12.36 2.25 14.31
N GLU A 94 -11.50 2.80 15.19
CA GLU A 94 -10.49 2.02 15.93
C GLU A 94 -11.14 0.93 16.80
N LYS A 95 -12.28 1.23 17.41
CA LYS A 95 -13.05 0.26 18.21
C LYS A 95 -13.83 -0.76 17.37
N GLY A 96 -13.79 -0.66 16.04
CA GLY A 96 -14.52 -1.52 15.12
C GLY A 96 -16.05 -1.35 15.17
N VAL A 97 -16.54 -0.24 15.74
CA VAL A 97 -17.98 0.09 15.75
C VAL A 97 -18.44 0.52 14.36
N VAL A 98 -17.55 1.18 13.61
CA VAL A 98 -17.73 1.50 12.20
C VAL A 98 -16.70 0.70 11.43
N LYS A 99 -17.16 -0.12 10.47
CA LYS A 99 -16.28 -0.92 9.64
C LYS A 99 -15.62 -0.02 8.60
N GLN A 100 -14.31 -0.15 8.46
CA GLN A 100 -13.53 0.58 7.47
C GLN A 100 -14.00 0.26 6.04
N GLU A 101 -14.51 -0.95 5.82
CA GLU A 101 -15.16 -1.44 4.59
C GLU A 101 -16.28 -0.50 4.09
N ASP A 102 -17.08 0.04 5.02
CA ASP A 102 -18.28 0.80 4.70
C ASP A 102 -17.97 2.28 4.37
N LEU A 103 -16.71 2.69 4.53
CA LEU A 103 -16.22 4.07 4.34
C LEU A 103 -15.42 4.25 3.04
N PHE A 104 -15.21 3.14 2.32
CA PHE A 104 -14.27 3.02 1.20
C PHE A 104 -14.84 3.50 -0.16
N ASN A 105 -16.14 3.74 -0.29
CA ASN A 105 -16.79 3.75 -1.62
C ASN A 105 -17.06 5.13 -2.25
N LYS A 106 -16.11 6.07 -2.21
CA LYS A 106 -16.24 7.29 -3.06
C LYS A 106 -14.98 7.68 -3.82
N TYR A 107 -13.80 7.44 -3.25
CA TYR A 107 -12.54 7.95 -3.78
C TYR A 107 -11.49 6.86 -4.04
N ASP A 108 -11.85 5.59 -3.86
CA ASP A 108 -10.96 4.48 -4.14
C ASP A 108 -10.72 4.33 -5.64
N TYR A 109 -9.50 4.65 -6.05
CA TYR A 109 -8.93 4.36 -7.36
C TYR A 109 -8.82 2.84 -7.66
N ALA A 110 -9.35 1.97 -6.79
CA ALA A 110 -9.41 0.52 -6.97
C ALA A 110 -10.42 0.06 -8.05
N SER A 111 -11.21 0.96 -8.65
CA SER A 111 -11.97 0.67 -9.88
C SER A 111 -11.21 0.97 -11.17
N GLY A 112 -9.94 1.36 -11.09
CA GLY A 112 -9.10 1.72 -12.24
C GLY A 112 -7.73 1.06 -12.16
N ILE A 113 -7.70 -0.27 -12.30
CA ILE A 113 -6.54 -0.90 -12.93
C ILE A 113 -6.57 -0.42 -14.39
N ASP A 114 -5.97 0.73 -14.65
CA ASP A 114 -5.40 1.03 -15.96
C ASP A 114 -3.99 0.41 -15.91
N ASP A 115 -3.95 -0.91 -16.07
CA ASP A 115 -2.71 -1.58 -16.47
C ASP A 115 -2.30 -0.86 -17.75
N GLY A 116 -1.30 0.01 -17.66
CA GLY A 116 -0.69 0.66 -18.79
C GLY A 116 -0.02 -0.37 -19.69
N ASP A 117 -0.84 -1.09 -20.45
CA ASP A 117 -0.49 -1.92 -21.60
C ASP A 117 -1.09 -1.28 -22.85
N GLU A 118 -0.88 0.02 -23.05
CA GLU A 118 -0.85 0.55 -24.42
C GLU A 118 0.55 0.29 -24.96
N LEU A 119 0.83 -0.99 -25.28
CA LEU A 119 1.91 -1.32 -26.19
C LEU A 119 1.58 -0.66 -27.52
N ASP A 120 2.35 0.37 -27.86
CA ASP A 120 2.33 1.07 -29.14
C ASP A 120 2.05 0.09 -30.29
N ASN A 121 0.88 0.24 -30.92
CA ASN A 121 0.52 -0.42 -32.17
C ASN A 121 1.44 0.09 -33.30
N PHE A 122 2.70 -0.32 -33.29
CA PHE A 122 3.63 -0.15 -34.40
C PHE A 122 3.70 -1.42 -35.22
N GLU A 123 2.56 -1.81 -35.81
CA GLU A 123 2.52 -2.62 -37.04
C GLU A 123 1.05 -2.72 -37.48
N ASN A 124 0.63 -1.79 -38.34
CA ASN A 124 -0.17 -2.05 -39.55
C ASN A 124 -0.70 -0.72 -40.12
N GLY A 125 0.03 -0.14 -41.08
CA GLY A 125 -0.36 1.11 -41.72
C GLY A 125 0.48 1.50 -42.94
N ARG A 126 0.38 0.69 -44.01
CA ARG A 126 0.94 0.86 -45.38
C ARG A 126 2.35 0.39 -45.65
#